data_AF-A0A943YYM3-F1
#
_entry.id   AF-A0A943YYM3-F1
#
_cell.length_a   1.000
_cell.length_b   1.000
_cell.length_c   1.000
_cell.angle_alpha   90.00
_cell.angle_beta   90.00
_cell.angle_gamma   90.00
#
_symmetry.space_group_name_H-M   'P 1'
#
loop_
_entity.id
_entity.type
_entity.pdbx_description
1 polymer ?
#
loop_
_entity_poly.entity_id
_entity_poly.type
_entity_poly.pdbx_seq_one_letter_code
_entity_poly.pdbx_strand_id
1 'polypeptide(L)'
;MELIVSLVGLPCIAALLMLVIRGDKARDVIAVTAAVAIGALSIVFAFVYLGAGTTYLALPASFSSALGIVNFLIEIAVGAFILAYAIRYKRMLALALALVQLVMAVWIEASVLAGHEFSTQMRIDELTVVMALIIGIVGSGICVYALGYMKDFQSRHADDKDRRPWFFALMFVFLAAMFNIVFSDNMAWIYTAWEVTTLCSFLLIGFTKTDEAIANAFRQIVMNMLGGIAFQVAIAFAALNGLPLVFSEFLMAGAMSAGTAAAALFAIPVVLLAFAGMTKAAQMPFHTWLLGAMVAPTPTSALLHSSTMVKAGVFLLIKLSPLFLVFPVASAMVVLVGGFTFLFCSLLAISQSNAKRVLAYSTIANLGLITACAGVG
;
A
#
# COMPACT_ATOMS: atom_id res chain seq x y z
N MET A 1 -19.45 -4.13 10.65
CA MET A 1 -18.56 -5.22 10.17
C MET A 1 -18.85 -5.62 8.72
N GLU A 2 -20.10 -5.91 8.36
CA GLU A 2 -20.47 -6.35 6.99
C GLU A 2 -20.02 -5.40 5.87
N LEU A 3 -20.16 -4.09 6.06
CA LEU A 3 -19.70 -3.09 5.08
C LEU A 3 -18.18 -3.16 4.82
N ILE A 4 -17.38 -3.37 5.87
CA ILE A 4 -15.91 -3.45 5.76
C ILE A 4 -15.51 -4.72 5.01
N VAL A 5 -16.10 -5.85 5.42
CA VAL A 5 -15.88 -7.14 4.76
C VAL A 5 -16.27 -7.07 3.29
N SER A 6 -17.36 -6.36 2.97
CA SER A 6 -17.80 -6.14 1.60
C SER A 6 -16.82 -5.28 0.80
N LEU A 7 -16.32 -4.18 1.38
CA LEU A 7 -15.36 -3.30 0.71
C LEU A 7 -14.00 -3.95 0.44
N VAL A 8 -13.55 -4.88 1.30
CA VAL A 8 -12.33 -5.65 1.08
C VAL A 8 -12.58 -6.87 0.17
N GLY A 9 -13.70 -7.57 0.37
CA GLY A 9 -14.01 -8.83 -0.30
C GLY A 9 -14.53 -8.67 -1.73
N LEU A 10 -15.33 -7.64 -2.01
CA LEU A 10 -15.90 -7.42 -3.34
C LEU A 10 -14.82 -7.20 -4.42
N PRO A 11 -13.75 -6.40 -4.20
CA PRO A 11 -12.63 -6.33 -5.13
C PRO A 11 -11.90 -7.69 -5.29
N CYS A 12 -11.74 -8.49 -4.24
CA CYS A 12 -11.15 -9.83 -4.35
C CYS A 12 -12.00 -10.76 -5.25
N ILE A 13 -13.32 -10.75 -5.07
CA ILE A 13 -14.25 -11.53 -5.90
C ILE A 13 -14.19 -11.04 -7.35
N ALA A 14 -14.22 -9.72 -7.58
CA ALA A 14 -14.08 -9.14 -8.90
C ALA A 14 -12.77 -9.57 -9.56
N ALA A 15 -11.65 -9.55 -8.83
CA ALA A 15 -10.36 -9.98 -9.35
C ALA A 15 -10.35 -11.45 -9.79
N LEU A 16 -10.94 -12.35 -9.00
CA LEU A 16 -11.06 -13.77 -9.36
C LEU A 16 -11.94 -13.97 -10.61
N LEU A 17 -13.08 -13.27 -10.67
CA LEU A 17 -13.97 -13.31 -11.83
C LEU A 17 -13.26 -12.82 -13.10
N MET A 18 -12.43 -11.78 -13.00
CA MET A 18 -11.61 -11.29 -14.12
C MET A 18 -10.65 -12.34 -14.67
N LEU A 19 -10.12 -13.24 -13.83
CA LEU A 19 -9.20 -14.29 -14.27
C LEU A 19 -9.92 -15.46 -14.97
N VAL A 20 -11.15 -15.76 -14.56
CA VAL A 20 -11.93 -16.89 -15.07
C VAL A 20 -12.66 -16.52 -16.37
N ILE A 21 -13.22 -15.31 -16.44
CA ILE A 21 -14.12 -14.90 -17.51
C ILE A 21 -13.34 -14.27 -18.66
N ARG A 22 -13.37 -14.95 -19.82
CA ARG A 22 -12.64 -14.52 -21.03
C ARG A 22 -13.47 -13.69 -21.99
N GLY A 23 -14.79 -13.66 -21.84
CA GLY A 23 -15.68 -12.91 -22.73
C GLY A 23 -15.59 -11.40 -22.48
N ASP A 24 -15.28 -10.61 -23.51
CA ASP A 24 -15.07 -9.16 -23.37
C ASP A 24 -16.30 -8.42 -22.82
N LYS A 25 -17.50 -8.71 -23.34
CA LYS A 25 -18.74 -8.08 -22.82
C LYS A 25 -19.02 -8.44 -21.36
N ALA A 26 -18.82 -9.71 -20.99
CA ALA A 26 -19.03 -10.16 -19.62
C ALA A 26 -18.03 -9.51 -18.66
N ARG A 27 -16.76 -9.38 -19.07
CA ARG A 27 -15.73 -8.68 -18.31
C ARG A 27 -16.09 -7.21 -18.08
N ASP A 28 -16.54 -6.51 -19.11
CA ASP A 28 -16.95 -5.11 -18.99
C ASP A 28 -18.10 -4.95 -17.98
N VAL A 29 -19.13 -5.80 -18.06
CA VAL A 29 -20.26 -5.79 -17.13
C VAL A 29 -19.79 -6.04 -15.70
N ILE A 30 -18.92 -7.01 -15.47
CA ILE A 30 -18.42 -7.31 -14.11
C ILE A 30 -17.58 -6.17 -13.58
N ALA A 31 -16.67 -5.62 -14.39
CA ALA A 31 -15.81 -4.51 -13.97
C ALA A 31 -16.64 -3.27 -13.61
N VAL A 32 -17.64 -2.91 -14.43
CA VAL A 32 -18.54 -1.79 -14.16
C VAL A 32 -19.40 -2.06 -12.92
N THR A 33 -20.02 -3.25 -12.83
CA THR A 33 -20.90 -3.59 -11.70
C THR A 33 -20.12 -3.61 -10.39
N ALA A 34 -18.93 -4.23 -10.37
CA ALA A 34 -18.05 -4.22 -9.20
C ALA A 34 -17.61 -2.80 -8.85
N ALA A 35 -17.22 -1.98 -9.85
CA ALA A 35 -16.80 -0.61 -9.60
C ALA A 35 -17.92 0.25 -9.00
N VAL A 36 -19.13 0.18 -9.57
CA VAL A 36 -20.31 0.90 -9.07
C VAL A 36 -20.67 0.43 -7.66
N ALA A 37 -20.66 -0.88 -7.40
CA ALA A 37 -20.93 -1.43 -6.09
C ALA A 37 -19.88 -1.01 -5.05
N ILE A 38 -18.59 -1.04 -5.37
CA ILE A 38 -17.50 -0.56 -4.50
C ILE A 38 -17.69 0.94 -4.20
N GLY A 39 -17.94 1.76 -5.23
CA GLY A 39 -18.16 3.20 -5.06
C GLY A 39 -19.38 3.50 -4.18
N ALA A 40 -20.51 2.83 -4.43
CA ALA A 40 -21.72 2.98 -3.64
C ALA A 40 -21.51 2.52 -2.18
N LEU A 41 -20.87 1.36 -1.97
CA LEU A 41 -20.53 0.87 -0.64
C LEU A 41 -19.61 1.84 0.11
N SER A 42 -18.65 2.48 -0.56
CA SER A 42 -17.80 3.50 0.07
C SER A 42 -18.59 4.75 0.47
N ILE A 43 -19.57 5.18 -0.32
CA ILE A 43 -20.45 6.31 0.02
C ILE A 43 -21.32 5.95 1.22
N VAL A 44 -21.93 4.75 1.22
CA VAL A 44 -22.73 4.25 2.34
C VAL A 44 -21.87 4.14 3.60
N PHE A 45 -20.65 3.60 3.47
CA PHE A 45 -19.69 3.52 4.56
C PHE A 45 -19.39 4.91 5.14
N ALA A 46 -19.13 5.90 4.29
CA ALA A 46 -18.90 7.26 4.75
C ALA A 46 -20.13 7.83 5.46
N PHE A 47 -21.34 7.64 4.92
CA PHE A 47 -22.56 8.12 5.57
C PHE A 47 -22.76 7.52 6.98
N VAL A 48 -22.36 6.26 7.19
CA VAL A 48 -22.50 5.57 8.48
C VAL A 48 -21.45 6.01 9.51
N TYR A 49 -20.20 6.23 9.08
CA TYR A 49 -19.08 6.46 10.01
C TYR A 49 -18.57 7.91 10.06
N LEU A 50 -18.99 8.78 9.15
CA LEU A 50 -18.60 10.19 9.18
C LEU A 50 -19.20 10.88 10.41
N GLY A 51 -18.35 11.46 11.25
CA GLY A 51 -18.76 12.11 12.51
C GLY A 51 -19.13 11.15 13.64
N ALA A 52 -18.99 9.82 13.46
CA ALA A 52 -19.26 8.82 14.49
C ALA A 52 -18.11 8.67 15.51
N GLY A 53 -17.00 9.40 15.34
CA GLY A 53 -15.78 9.23 16.10
C GLY A 53 -15.00 7.96 15.75
N THR A 54 -14.00 7.62 16.55
CA THR A 54 -13.18 6.42 16.33
C THR A 54 -13.92 5.17 16.81
N THR A 55 -14.14 4.23 15.91
CA THR A 55 -14.78 2.93 16.20
C THR A 55 -13.80 1.78 15.99
N TYR A 56 -13.85 0.80 16.89
CA TYR A 56 -13.03 -0.40 16.84
C TYR A 56 -13.94 -1.60 16.64
N LEU A 57 -13.58 -2.49 15.71
CA LEU A 57 -14.32 -3.72 15.48
C LEU A 57 -13.42 -4.92 15.78
N ALA A 58 -13.84 -5.71 16.76
CA ALA A 58 -13.26 -7.01 17.08
C ALA A 58 -13.81 -8.06 16.12
N LEU A 59 -12.95 -8.92 15.60
CA LEU A 59 -13.35 -10.11 14.85
C LEU A 59 -13.43 -11.30 15.80
N PRO A 60 -14.39 -12.24 15.64
CA PRO A 60 -14.42 -13.44 16.46
C PRO A 60 -13.10 -14.22 16.39
N ALA A 61 -12.63 -14.75 17.52
CA ALA A 61 -11.31 -15.38 17.64
C ALA A 61 -11.06 -16.51 16.62
N SER A 62 -12.10 -17.27 16.25
CA SER A 62 -12.03 -18.32 15.23
C SER A 62 -11.74 -17.79 13.82
N PHE A 63 -12.27 -16.62 13.47
CA PHE A 63 -11.97 -15.96 12.19
C PHE A 63 -10.60 -15.30 12.23
N SER A 64 -10.22 -14.74 13.37
CA SER A 64 -8.91 -14.11 13.60
C SER A 64 -7.75 -15.08 13.30
N SER A 65 -7.79 -16.29 13.84
CA SER A 65 -6.75 -17.30 13.64
C SER A 65 -6.68 -17.80 12.20
N ALA A 66 -7.83 -18.09 11.58
CA ALA A 66 -7.91 -18.51 10.18
C ALA A 66 -7.38 -17.41 9.22
N LEU A 67 -7.75 -16.14 9.45
CA LEU A 67 -7.27 -15.02 8.65
C LEU A 67 -5.78 -14.73 8.89
N GLY A 68 -5.25 -14.98 10.09
CA GLY A 68 -3.81 -14.95 10.36
C GLY A 68 -3.03 -15.91 9.47
N ILE A 69 -3.46 -17.17 9.41
CA ILE A 69 -2.84 -18.19 8.53
C ILE A 69 -2.94 -17.76 7.06
N VAL A 70 -4.09 -17.25 6.62
CA VAL A 70 -4.27 -16.76 5.25
C VAL A 70 -3.31 -15.61 4.94
N ASN A 71 -3.14 -14.64 5.85
CA ASN A 71 -2.21 -13.53 5.68
C ASN A 71 -0.76 -14.00 5.58
N PHE A 72 -0.36 -14.95 6.44
CA PHE A 72 0.97 -15.54 6.36
C PHE A 72 1.20 -16.25 5.02
N LEU A 73 0.23 -17.04 4.55
CA LEU A 73 0.31 -17.70 3.25
C LEU A 73 0.41 -16.70 2.09
N ILE A 74 -0.31 -15.57 2.16
CA ILE A 74 -0.22 -14.49 1.17
C ILE A 74 1.18 -13.88 1.19
N GLU A 75 1.75 -13.61 2.37
CA GLU A 75 3.10 -13.04 2.50
C GLU A 75 4.17 -13.96 1.90
N ILE A 76 4.10 -15.26 2.20
CA ILE A 76 5.00 -16.26 1.60
C ILE A 76 4.81 -16.33 0.09
N ALA A 77 3.57 -16.31 -0.40
CA ALA A 77 3.28 -16.33 -1.84
C ALA A 77 3.84 -15.08 -2.55
N VAL A 78 3.70 -13.90 -1.96
CA VAL A 78 4.25 -12.63 -2.48
C VAL A 78 5.78 -12.70 -2.52
N GLY A 79 6.42 -13.07 -1.42
CA GLY A 79 7.88 -13.18 -1.33
C GLY A 79 8.45 -14.21 -2.32
N ALA A 80 7.84 -15.39 -2.40
CA ALA A 80 8.24 -16.44 -3.34
C ALA A 80 8.07 -16.00 -4.80
N PHE A 81 6.99 -15.27 -5.10
CA PHE A 81 6.76 -14.73 -6.44
C PHE A 81 7.81 -13.70 -6.84
N ILE A 82 8.16 -12.77 -5.94
CA ILE A 82 9.21 -11.76 -6.18
C ILE A 82 10.57 -12.47 -6.37
N LEU A 83 10.88 -13.46 -5.54
CA LEU A 83 12.10 -14.26 -5.65
C LEU A 83 12.19 -14.97 -7.02
N ALA A 84 11.11 -15.61 -7.46
CA ALA A 84 11.05 -16.27 -8.76
C ALA A 84 11.27 -15.29 -9.93
N TYR A 85 10.69 -14.08 -9.85
CA TYR A 85 10.94 -13.03 -10.85
C TYR A 85 12.38 -12.52 -10.80
N ALA A 86 12.95 -12.31 -9.62
CA ALA A 86 14.33 -11.85 -9.46
C ALA A 86 15.33 -12.86 -10.04
N ILE A 87 15.10 -14.16 -9.84
CA ILE A 87 15.89 -15.26 -10.47
C ILE A 87 15.74 -15.22 -11.99
N ARG A 88 14.49 -15.18 -12.50
CA ARG A 88 14.19 -15.17 -13.94
C ARG A 88 14.90 -14.03 -14.68
N TYR A 89 14.94 -12.85 -14.09
CA TYR A 89 15.55 -11.66 -14.69
C TYR A 89 16.99 -11.38 -14.20
N LYS A 90 17.59 -12.30 -13.43
CA LYS A 90 18.97 -12.22 -12.90
C LYS A 90 19.26 -10.92 -12.14
N ARG A 91 18.30 -10.43 -11.35
CA ARG A 91 18.42 -9.18 -10.57
C ARG A 91 18.85 -9.49 -9.13
N MET A 92 20.16 -9.47 -8.89
CA MET A 92 20.75 -9.90 -7.60
C MET A 92 20.28 -9.10 -6.38
N LEU A 93 20.13 -7.77 -6.51
CA LEU A 93 19.66 -6.95 -5.40
C LEU A 93 18.22 -7.29 -5.00
N ALA A 94 17.31 -7.44 -5.98
CA ALA A 94 15.93 -7.82 -5.72
C ALA A 94 15.86 -9.24 -5.13
N LEU A 95 16.72 -10.15 -5.58
CA LEU A 95 16.81 -11.52 -5.04
C LEU A 95 17.24 -11.51 -3.58
N ALA A 96 18.30 -10.77 -3.25
CA ALA A 96 18.81 -10.68 -1.88
C ALA A 96 17.77 -10.07 -0.94
N LEU A 97 17.13 -8.97 -1.33
CA LEU A 97 16.08 -8.33 -0.54
C LEU A 97 14.87 -9.26 -0.36
N ALA A 98 14.47 -10.00 -1.41
CA ALA A 98 13.33 -10.91 -1.34
C ALA A 98 13.60 -12.08 -0.39
N LEU A 99 14.83 -12.59 -0.41
CA LEU A 99 15.25 -13.65 0.50
C LEU A 99 15.26 -13.16 1.95
N VAL A 100 15.83 -11.98 2.22
CA VAL A 100 15.81 -11.37 3.57
C VAL A 100 14.37 -11.21 4.05
N GLN A 101 13.50 -10.65 3.22
CA GLN A 101 12.11 -10.38 3.58
C GLN A 101 11.31 -11.67 3.83
N LEU A 102 11.54 -12.72 3.03
CA LEU A 102 10.88 -14.03 3.21
C LEU A 102 11.40 -14.78 4.44
N VAL A 103 12.70 -14.74 4.71
CA VAL A 103 13.28 -15.33 5.93
C VAL A 103 12.76 -14.60 7.17
N MET A 104 12.71 -13.27 7.13
CA MET A 104 12.14 -12.46 8.22
C MET A 104 10.66 -12.75 8.43
N ALA A 105 9.88 -12.88 7.36
CA ALA A 105 8.45 -13.24 7.43
C ALA A 105 8.24 -14.55 8.19
N VAL A 106 8.95 -15.61 7.78
CA VAL A 106 8.86 -16.93 8.41
C VAL A 106 9.31 -16.87 9.87
N TRP A 107 10.40 -16.16 10.15
CA TRP A 107 10.91 -16.04 11.51
C TRP A 107 9.97 -15.26 12.43
N ILE A 108 9.40 -14.14 11.97
CA ILE A 108 8.42 -13.35 12.73
C ILE A 108 7.18 -14.22 13.03
N GLU A 109 6.62 -14.88 12.03
CA GLU A 109 5.44 -15.73 12.26
C GLU A 109 5.73 -16.86 13.26
N ALA A 110 6.83 -17.59 13.06
CA ALA A 110 7.14 -18.79 13.83
C ALA A 110 7.64 -18.51 15.25
N SER A 111 8.32 -17.38 15.48
CA SER A 111 8.98 -17.11 16.77
C SER A 111 8.42 -15.92 17.53
N VAL A 112 7.79 -14.97 16.84
CA VAL A 112 7.35 -13.71 17.42
C VAL A 112 5.83 -13.67 17.56
N LEU A 113 5.10 -14.06 16.51
CA LEU A 113 3.64 -14.05 16.49
C LEU A 113 3.01 -15.34 17.01
N ALA A 114 3.80 -16.41 17.18
CA ALA A 114 3.35 -17.67 17.74
C ALA A 114 2.72 -17.48 19.13
N GLY A 115 1.40 -17.68 19.22
CA GLY A 115 0.63 -17.53 20.46
C GLY A 115 0.08 -16.12 20.74
N HIS A 116 0.27 -15.15 19.85
CA HIS A 116 -0.40 -13.85 19.96
C HIS A 116 -1.84 -13.94 19.44
N GLU A 117 -2.82 -13.75 20.33
CA GLU A 117 -4.22 -13.58 19.95
C GLU A 117 -4.52 -12.09 19.75
N PHE A 118 -4.88 -11.72 18.53
CA PHE A 118 -5.28 -10.34 18.23
C PHE A 118 -6.76 -10.13 18.56
N SER A 119 -7.03 -9.32 19.58
CA SER A 119 -8.37 -9.00 20.12
C SER A 119 -9.16 -8.02 19.25
N THR A 120 -8.49 -7.05 18.62
CA THR A 120 -9.06 -6.05 17.72
C THR A 120 -8.32 -6.03 16.40
N GLN A 121 -9.05 -6.09 15.29
CA GLN A 121 -8.46 -6.24 13.95
C GLN A 121 -8.77 -5.07 13.03
N MET A 122 -9.81 -4.27 13.33
CA MET A 122 -10.22 -3.17 12.48
C MET A 122 -10.47 -1.89 13.26
N ARG A 123 -10.03 -0.78 12.68
CA ARG A 123 -10.20 0.58 13.21
C ARG A 123 -10.77 1.49 12.14
N ILE A 124 -11.78 2.27 12.51
CA ILE A 124 -12.36 3.31 11.68
C ILE A 124 -12.26 4.62 12.41
N ASP A 125 -11.54 5.58 11.82
CA ASP A 125 -11.57 6.98 12.19
C ASP A 125 -11.86 7.83 10.95
N GLU A 126 -11.89 9.15 11.13
CA GLU A 126 -12.21 10.09 10.05
C GLU A 126 -11.25 9.98 8.86
N LEU A 127 -9.96 9.74 9.12
CA LEU A 127 -8.99 9.52 8.06
C LEU A 127 -9.28 8.23 7.28
N THR A 128 -9.66 7.16 7.97
CA THR A 128 -10.10 5.91 7.35
C THR A 128 -11.33 6.12 6.47
N VAL A 129 -12.30 6.95 6.88
CA VAL A 129 -13.48 7.30 6.06
C VAL A 129 -13.09 8.05 4.79
N VAL A 130 -12.26 9.08 4.89
CA VAL A 130 -11.77 9.84 3.72
C VAL A 130 -11.02 8.94 2.75
N MET A 131 -10.16 8.07 3.28
CA MET A 131 -9.41 7.13 2.45
C MET A 131 -10.31 6.09 1.79
N ALA A 132 -11.32 5.56 2.49
CA ALA A 132 -12.28 4.63 1.90
C ALA A 132 -13.08 5.25 0.74
N LEU A 133 -13.41 6.56 0.82
CA LEU A 133 -14.02 7.31 -0.28
C LEU A 133 -13.07 7.48 -1.47
N ILE A 134 -11.81 7.86 -1.21
CA ILE A 134 -10.80 8.03 -2.28
C ILE A 134 -10.58 6.69 -3.00
N ILE A 135 -10.37 5.60 -2.25
CA ILE A 135 -10.16 4.26 -2.82
C ILE A 135 -11.41 3.82 -3.59
N GLY A 136 -12.59 3.97 -2.97
CA GLY A 136 -13.84 3.45 -3.53
C GLY A 136 -14.36 4.21 -4.73
N ILE A 137 -14.27 5.55 -4.75
CA ILE A 137 -14.80 6.37 -5.85
C ILE A 137 -13.75 6.53 -6.94
N VAL A 138 -12.57 7.04 -6.59
CA VAL A 138 -11.52 7.34 -7.57
C VAL A 138 -10.92 6.03 -8.10
N GLY A 139 -10.61 5.08 -7.21
CA GLY A 139 -10.02 3.82 -7.61
C GLY A 139 -10.94 2.96 -8.49
N SER A 140 -12.23 2.88 -8.15
CA SER A 140 -13.21 2.17 -9.00
C SER A 140 -13.46 2.87 -10.33
N GLY A 141 -13.52 4.22 -10.34
CA GLY A 141 -13.63 5.01 -11.56
C GLY A 141 -12.47 4.77 -12.53
N ILE A 142 -11.25 4.60 -12.01
CA ILE A 142 -10.07 4.25 -12.81
C ILE A 142 -10.20 2.84 -13.39
N CYS A 143 -10.77 1.88 -12.67
CA CYS A 143 -11.07 0.54 -13.21
C CYS A 143 -12.08 0.59 -14.37
N VAL A 144 -13.10 1.45 -14.31
CA VAL A 144 -14.04 1.64 -15.42
C VAL A 144 -13.35 2.29 -16.62
N TYR A 145 -12.58 3.36 -16.39
CA TYR A 145 -11.79 4.01 -17.44
C TYR A 145 -10.83 3.04 -18.15
N ALA A 146 -10.21 2.13 -17.39
CA ALA A 146 -9.31 1.13 -17.92
C ALA A 146 -9.95 0.20 -18.97
N LEU A 147 -11.27 -0.02 -18.96
CA LEU A 147 -11.97 -0.87 -19.94
C LEU A 147 -11.81 -0.35 -21.37
N GLY A 148 -12.08 0.94 -21.58
CA GLY A 148 -11.93 1.58 -22.89
C GLY A 148 -10.46 1.64 -23.29
N TYR A 149 -9.60 2.09 -22.36
CA TYR A 149 -8.17 2.22 -22.62
C TYR A 149 -7.51 0.90 -23.01
N MET A 150 -7.81 -0.20 -22.30
CA MET A 150 -7.15 -1.49 -22.52
C MET A 150 -7.60 -2.17 -23.81
N LYS A 151 -8.82 -1.90 -24.29
CA LYS A 151 -9.26 -2.36 -25.62
C LYS A 151 -8.44 -1.71 -26.72
N ASP A 152 -8.31 -0.39 -26.65
CA ASP A 152 -7.54 0.41 -27.59
C ASP A 152 -6.02 0.12 -27.49
N PHE A 153 -5.51 -0.10 -26.26
CA PHE A 153 -4.15 -0.55 -26.04
C PHE A 153 -3.87 -1.90 -26.71
N GLN A 154 -4.76 -2.89 -26.52
CA GLN A 154 -4.62 -4.21 -27.13
C GLN A 154 -4.77 -4.17 -28.66
N SER A 155 -5.64 -3.32 -29.22
CA SER A 155 -5.75 -3.21 -30.68
C SER A 155 -4.48 -2.66 -31.34
N ARG A 156 -3.71 -1.82 -30.64
CA ARG A 156 -2.40 -1.34 -31.11
C ARG A 156 -1.27 -2.36 -30.90
N HIS A 157 -1.51 -3.40 -30.11
CA HIS A 157 -0.57 -4.47 -29.81
C HIS A 157 -1.22 -5.83 -30.13
N ALA A 158 -1.83 -5.93 -31.31
CA ALA A 158 -2.64 -7.10 -31.68
C ALA A 158 -1.84 -8.41 -31.71
N ASP A 159 -0.53 -8.32 -31.96
CA ASP A 159 0.40 -9.46 -32.00
C ASP A 159 0.75 -9.98 -30.59
N ASP A 160 0.51 -9.20 -29.54
CA ASP A 160 0.78 -9.59 -28.16
C ASP A 160 -0.34 -10.43 -27.57
N LYS A 161 0.02 -11.39 -26.72
CA LYS A 161 -0.95 -12.19 -25.95
C LYS A 161 -1.87 -11.28 -25.15
N ASP A 162 -3.19 -11.45 -25.33
CA ASP A 162 -4.19 -10.73 -24.54
C ASP A 162 -4.02 -11.03 -23.04
N ARG A 163 -3.66 -9.99 -22.29
CA ARG A 163 -3.44 -10.00 -20.85
C ARG A 163 -4.39 -9.07 -20.10
N ARG A 164 -5.43 -8.57 -20.76
CA ARG A 164 -6.47 -7.72 -20.13
C ARG A 164 -7.10 -8.39 -18.90
N PRO A 165 -7.49 -9.70 -18.92
CA PRO A 165 -8.01 -10.39 -17.73
C PRO A 165 -7.10 -10.26 -16.51
N TRP A 166 -5.80 -10.47 -16.72
CA TRP A 166 -4.78 -10.36 -15.66
C TRP A 166 -4.57 -8.92 -15.19
N PHE A 167 -4.60 -7.96 -16.12
CA PHE A 167 -4.51 -6.53 -15.79
C PHE A 167 -5.63 -6.08 -14.83
N PHE A 168 -6.88 -6.40 -15.17
CA PHE A 168 -8.03 -6.05 -14.32
C PHE A 168 -8.01 -6.79 -12.99
N ALA A 169 -7.62 -8.06 -12.97
CA ALA A 169 -7.45 -8.80 -11.74
C ALA A 169 -6.46 -8.10 -10.79
N LEU A 170 -5.31 -7.66 -11.30
CA LEU A 170 -4.35 -6.90 -10.51
C LEU A 170 -4.89 -5.56 -10.01
N MET A 171 -5.64 -4.81 -10.83
CA MET A 171 -6.24 -3.55 -10.38
C MET A 171 -7.21 -3.76 -9.21
N PHE A 172 -8.04 -4.79 -9.27
CA PHE A 172 -8.99 -5.11 -8.20
C PHE A 172 -8.30 -5.69 -6.95
N VAL A 173 -7.26 -6.52 -7.09
CA VAL A 173 -6.43 -6.93 -5.94
C VAL A 173 -5.75 -5.71 -5.29
N PHE A 174 -5.32 -4.75 -6.09
CA PHE A 174 -4.74 -3.51 -5.57
C PHE A 174 -5.74 -2.72 -4.72
N LEU A 175 -6.98 -2.57 -5.22
CA LEU A 175 -8.08 -1.97 -4.46
C LEU A 175 -8.35 -2.71 -3.14
N ALA A 176 -8.42 -4.04 -3.18
CA ALA A 176 -8.62 -4.87 -1.99
C ALA A 176 -7.53 -4.62 -0.94
N ALA A 177 -6.27 -4.66 -1.38
CA ALA A 177 -5.12 -4.46 -0.49
C ALA A 177 -5.13 -3.05 0.12
N MET A 178 -5.51 -2.03 -0.65
CA MET A 178 -5.62 -0.67 -0.11
C MET A 178 -6.74 -0.50 0.91
N PHE A 179 -7.91 -1.11 0.68
CA PHE A 179 -8.96 -1.14 1.70
C PHE A 179 -8.46 -1.86 2.97
N ASN A 180 -7.74 -2.98 2.82
CA ASN A 180 -7.19 -3.71 3.96
C ASN A 180 -6.18 -2.85 4.76
N ILE A 181 -5.27 -2.12 4.11
CA ILE A 181 -4.35 -1.18 4.79
C ILE A 181 -5.12 -0.14 5.62
N VAL A 182 -6.24 0.37 5.07
CA VAL A 182 -6.98 1.49 5.66
C VAL A 182 -7.89 1.07 6.80
N PHE A 183 -8.42 -0.15 6.76
CA PHE A 183 -9.31 -0.68 7.80
C PHE A 183 -8.59 -1.48 8.88
N SER A 184 -7.43 -2.05 8.59
CA SER A 184 -6.70 -2.88 9.54
C SER A 184 -6.12 -2.05 10.69
N ASP A 185 -6.28 -2.55 11.91
CA ASP A 185 -5.60 -2.03 13.10
C ASP A 185 -4.45 -2.97 13.54
N ASN A 186 -4.31 -4.14 12.93
CA ASN A 186 -3.20 -5.05 13.19
C ASN A 186 -2.01 -4.72 12.28
N MET A 187 -0.84 -4.47 12.87
CA MET A 187 0.37 -4.09 12.12
C MET A 187 0.84 -5.18 11.14
N ALA A 188 0.68 -6.47 11.50
CA ALA A 188 1.01 -7.58 10.61
C ALA A 188 0.08 -7.62 9.38
N TRP A 189 -1.21 -7.35 9.58
CA TRP A 189 -2.19 -7.32 8.49
C TRP A 189 -2.00 -6.10 7.58
N ILE A 190 -1.69 -4.93 8.17
CA ILE A 190 -1.28 -3.75 7.41
C ILE A 190 -0.07 -4.10 6.56
N TYR A 191 0.92 -4.78 7.14
CA TYR A 191 2.13 -5.20 6.44
C TYR A 191 1.87 -6.21 5.31
N THR A 192 1.05 -7.24 5.53
CA THR A 192 0.69 -8.18 4.45
C THR A 192 0.05 -7.43 3.28
N ALA A 193 -0.91 -6.54 3.56
CA ALA A 193 -1.54 -5.73 2.54
C ALA A 193 -0.55 -4.74 1.89
N TRP A 194 0.40 -4.20 2.66
CA TRP A 194 1.51 -3.39 2.18
C TRP A 194 2.31 -4.13 1.12
N GLU A 195 2.64 -5.39 1.33
CA GLU A 195 3.41 -6.16 0.35
C GLU A 195 2.58 -6.57 -0.87
N VAL A 196 1.30 -6.87 -0.69
CA VAL A 196 0.40 -7.09 -1.82
C VAL A 196 0.34 -5.85 -2.73
N THR A 197 0.28 -4.64 -2.16
CA THR A 197 0.36 -3.40 -2.96
C THR A 197 1.70 -3.22 -3.66
N THR A 198 2.82 -3.59 -3.01
CA THR A 198 4.17 -3.59 -3.62
C THR A 198 4.21 -4.52 -4.82
N LEU A 199 3.66 -5.73 -4.70
CA LEU A 199 3.63 -6.72 -5.78
C LEU A 199 2.71 -6.29 -6.93
N CYS A 200 1.51 -5.80 -6.64
CA CYS A 200 0.57 -5.36 -7.66
C CYS A 200 1.16 -4.24 -8.51
N SER A 201 1.78 -3.25 -7.87
CA SER A 201 2.45 -2.15 -8.56
C SER A 201 3.66 -2.62 -9.38
N PHE A 202 4.51 -3.50 -8.86
CA PHE A 202 5.60 -4.12 -9.62
C PHE A 202 5.10 -4.77 -10.91
N LEU A 203 4.06 -5.59 -10.80
CA LEU A 203 3.47 -6.34 -11.91
C LEU A 203 2.78 -5.44 -12.94
N LEU A 204 2.11 -4.37 -12.48
CA LEU A 204 1.44 -3.42 -13.36
C LEU A 204 2.44 -2.48 -14.07
N ILE A 205 3.55 -2.11 -13.43
CA ILE A 205 4.64 -1.34 -14.08
C ILE A 205 5.31 -2.21 -15.14
N GLY A 206 5.59 -3.47 -14.84
CA GLY A 206 6.16 -4.44 -15.77
C GLY A 206 5.15 -5.01 -16.79
N PHE A 207 3.96 -4.41 -16.95
CA PHE A 207 2.88 -4.99 -17.76
C PHE A 207 3.29 -5.23 -19.21
N THR A 208 3.92 -4.25 -19.86
CA THR A 208 4.29 -4.31 -21.29
C THR A 208 5.52 -5.20 -21.56
N LYS A 209 6.26 -5.61 -20.52
CA LYS A 209 7.45 -6.48 -20.61
C LYS A 209 8.58 -5.97 -21.53
N THR A 210 8.56 -4.71 -21.94
CA THR A 210 9.71 -4.08 -22.59
C THR A 210 10.88 -3.98 -21.60
N ASP A 211 12.11 -3.91 -22.10
CA ASP A 211 13.29 -3.81 -21.23
C ASP A 211 13.22 -2.60 -20.29
N GLU A 212 12.67 -1.48 -20.78
CA GLU A 212 12.41 -0.28 -19.99
C GLU A 212 11.36 -0.53 -18.88
N ALA A 213 10.25 -1.20 -19.20
CA ALA A 213 9.21 -1.49 -18.22
C ALA A 213 9.70 -2.45 -17.13
N ILE A 214 10.46 -3.47 -17.52
CA ILE A 214 11.08 -4.41 -16.58
C ILE A 214 12.12 -3.71 -15.70
N ALA A 215 12.98 -2.86 -16.27
CA ALA A 215 13.96 -2.11 -15.49
C ALA A 215 13.31 -1.18 -14.45
N ASN A 216 12.25 -0.46 -14.84
CA ASN A 216 11.51 0.42 -13.93
C ASN A 216 10.70 -0.36 -12.88
N ALA A 217 10.13 -1.51 -13.23
CA ALA A 217 9.49 -2.40 -12.27
C ALA A 217 10.50 -2.86 -11.20
N PHE A 218 11.70 -3.31 -11.59
CA PHE A 218 12.72 -3.71 -10.62
C PHE A 218 13.27 -2.54 -9.79
N ARG A 219 13.34 -1.33 -10.36
CA ARG A 219 13.65 -0.13 -9.56
C ARG A 219 12.60 0.10 -8.48
N GLN A 220 11.33 -0.06 -8.83
CA GLN A 220 10.23 0.06 -7.87
C GLN A 220 10.28 -1.00 -6.79
N ILE A 221 10.48 -2.27 -7.13
CA ILE A 221 10.42 -3.34 -6.11
C ILE A 221 11.58 -3.18 -5.12
N VAL A 222 12.79 -2.91 -5.61
CA VAL A 222 13.97 -2.73 -4.75
C VAL A 222 13.78 -1.60 -3.75
N MET A 223 13.30 -0.43 -4.20
CA MET A 223 13.09 0.72 -3.30
C MET A 223 11.98 0.47 -2.27
N ASN A 224 10.89 -0.19 -2.67
CA ASN A 224 9.77 -0.43 -1.76
C ASN A 224 10.03 -1.60 -0.79
N MET A 225 10.83 -2.60 -1.18
CA MET A 225 11.27 -3.66 -0.28
C MET A 225 12.18 -3.16 0.83
N LEU A 226 12.99 -2.13 0.59
CA LEU A 226 13.74 -1.47 1.67
C LEU A 226 12.79 -0.92 2.74
N GLY A 227 11.68 -0.31 2.32
CA GLY A 227 10.60 0.12 3.20
C GLY A 227 9.88 -1.05 3.88
N GLY A 228 9.54 -2.10 3.13
CA GLY A 228 8.89 -3.30 3.64
C GLY A 228 9.73 -4.00 4.72
N ILE A 229 11.04 -4.16 4.49
CA ILE A 229 11.97 -4.72 5.46
C ILE A 229 12.04 -3.83 6.71
N ALA A 230 12.10 -2.51 6.56
CA ALA A 230 12.06 -1.62 7.73
C ALA A 230 10.76 -1.78 8.53
N PHE A 231 9.62 -1.95 7.86
CA PHE A 231 8.34 -2.26 8.50
C PHE A 231 8.42 -3.60 9.27
N GLN A 232 8.89 -4.69 8.64
CA GLN A 232 9.07 -5.98 9.33
C GLN A 232 10.00 -5.88 10.54
N VAL A 233 11.11 -5.15 10.42
CA VAL A 233 12.02 -4.92 11.55
C VAL A 233 11.33 -4.12 12.65
N ALA A 234 10.47 -3.16 12.32
CA ALA A 234 9.67 -2.44 13.33
C ALA A 234 8.72 -3.38 14.09
N ILE A 235 8.02 -4.27 13.38
CA ILE A 235 7.12 -5.28 13.99
C ILE A 235 7.93 -6.23 14.88
N ALA A 236 9.03 -6.78 14.36
CA ALA A 236 9.90 -7.68 15.11
C ALA A 236 10.46 -7.02 16.37
N PHE A 237 10.97 -5.79 16.24
CA PHE A 237 11.50 -5.05 17.37
C PHE A 237 10.42 -4.75 18.41
N ALA A 238 9.24 -4.29 17.98
CA ALA A 238 8.12 -4.02 18.87
C ALA A 238 7.75 -5.26 19.68
N ALA A 239 7.56 -6.39 19.01
CA ALA A 239 7.16 -7.64 19.65
C ALA A 239 8.23 -8.20 20.60
N LEU A 240 9.52 -8.21 20.20
CA LEU A 240 10.61 -8.69 21.05
C LEU A 240 10.77 -7.86 22.34
N ASN A 241 10.33 -6.60 22.33
CA ASN A 241 10.38 -5.70 23.48
C ASN A 241 9.01 -5.57 24.20
N GLY A 242 8.03 -6.41 23.87
CA GLY A 242 6.71 -6.41 24.49
C GLY A 242 5.87 -5.16 24.20
N LEU A 243 6.13 -4.46 23.10
CA LEU A 243 5.32 -3.34 22.66
C LEU A 243 4.05 -3.84 21.94
N PRO A 244 2.95 -3.08 21.97
CA PRO A 244 1.71 -3.47 21.31
C PRO A 244 1.89 -3.62 19.79
N LEU A 245 1.26 -4.64 19.22
CA LEU A 245 1.21 -4.88 17.76
C LEU A 245 -0.14 -4.50 17.14
N VAL A 246 -1.13 -4.19 17.98
CA VAL A 246 -2.32 -3.44 17.59
C VAL A 246 -1.86 -1.98 17.45
N PHE A 247 -2.05 -1.44 16.25
CA PHE A 247 -1.51 -0.16 15.85
C PHE A 247 -2.07 1.00 16.68
N SER A 248 -3.37 0.99 16.99
CA SER A 248 -3.98 1.97 17.89
C SER A 248 -3.40 1.96 19.30
N GLU A 249 -3.18 0.78 19.87
CA GLU A 249 -2.54 0.60 21.18
C GLU A 249 -1.09 1.05 21.14
N PHE A 250 -0.36 0.74 20.06
CA PHE A 250 1.01 1.20 19.84
C PHE A 250 1.10 2.73 19.78
N LEU A 251 0.19 3.39 19.07
CA LEU A 251 0.11 4.85 19.00
C LEU A 251 -0.19 5.45 20.39
N MET A 252 -1.13 4.88 21.14
CA MET A 252 -1.50 5.37 22.47
C MET A 252 -0.35 5.19 23.47
N ALA A 253 0.22 3.98 23.55
CA ALA A 253 1.32 3.67 24.46
C ALA A 253 2.59 4.50 24.11
N GLY A 254 2.88 4.66 22.82
CA GLY A 254 3.99 5.50 22.36
C GLY A 254 3.81 6.96 22.76
N ALA A 255 2.62 7.54 22.57
CA ALA A 255 2.33 8.91 22.96
C ALA A 255 2.44 9.12 24.48
N MET A 256 1.96 8.16 25.27
CA MET A 256 2.05 8.20 26.73
C MET A 256 3.46 7.94 27.28
N SER A 257 4.37 7.39 26.46
CA SER A 257 5.75 7.11 26.88
C SER A 257 6.62 8.36 27.01
N ALA A 258 6.13 9.54 26.61
CA ALA A 258 6.86 10.81 26.64
C ALA A 258 7.49 11.07 28.03
N GLY A 259 8.80 11.32 28.06
CA GLY A 259 9.54 11.59 29.30
C GLY A 259 9.79 10.37 30.20
N THR A 260 9.42 9.17 29.78
CA THR A 260 9.69 7.91 30.50
C THR A 260 10.88 7.17 29.90
N ALA A 261 11.46 6.22 30.65
CA ALA A 261 12.50 5.33 30.12
C ALA A 261 12.00 4.44 28.95
N ALA A 262 10.70 4.18 28.88
CA ALA A 262 10.09 3.39 27.81
C ALA A 262 10.09 4.10 26.45
N ALA A 263 10.24 5.44 26.41
CA ALA A 263 10.31 6.20 25.16
C ALA A 263 11.40 5.69 24.20
N ALA A 264 12.53 5.23 24.74
CA ALA A 264 13.63 4.68 23.95
C ALA A 264 13.21 3.43 23.15
N LEU A 265 12.29 2.62 23.67
CA LEU A 265 11.80 1.41 23.00
C LEU A 265 10.87 1.76 21.83
N PHE A 266 10.09 2.83 21.92
CA PHE A 266 9.20 3.26 20.83
C PHE A 266 9.93 4.03 19.73
N ALA A 267 11.04 4.71 20.03
CA ALA A 267 11.75 5.53 19.06
C ALA A 267 12.19 4.74 17.80
N ILE A 268 12.73 3.53 17.99
CA ILE A 268 13.21 2.68 16.89
C ILE A 268 12.06 2.27 15.93
N PRO A 269 10.98 1.60 16.38
CA PRO A 269 9.89 1.22 15.50
C PRO A 269 9.22 2.45 14.85
N VAL A 270 9.09 3.59 15.54
CA VAL A 270 8.53 4.81 14.95
C VAL A 270 9.38 5.32 13.79
N VAL A 271 10.71 5.38 13.94
CA VAL A 271 11.61 5.76 12.84
C VAL A 271 11.52 4.78 11.67
N LEU A 272 11.48 3.49 11.94
CA LEU A 272 11.40 2.46 10.90
C LEU A 272 10.06 2.47 10.14
N LEU A 273 8.93 2.67 10.83
CA LEU A 273 7.62 2.81 10.20
C LEU A 273 7.53 4.12 9.40
N ALA A 274 8.11 5.21 9.91
CA ALA A 274 8.21 6.47 9.17
C ALA A 274 9.07 6.30 7.89
N PHE A 275 10.18 5.58 7.98
CA PHE A 275 11.00 5.23 6.83
C PHE A 275 10.22 4.39 5.80
N ALA A 276 9.48 3.38 6.26
CA ALA A 276 8.59 2.59 5.40
C ALA A 276 7.55 3.48 4.70
N GLY A 277 6.89 4.37 5.45
CA GLY A 277 5.95 5.35 4.90
C GLY A 277 6.55 6.24 3.82
N MET A 278 7.75 6.79 4.05
CA MET A 278 8.45 7.67 3.10
C MET A 278 8.87 6.95 1.81
N THR A 279 9.37 5.72 1.88
CA THR A 279 9.76 4.95 0.68
C THR A 279 8.55 4.70 -0.22
N LYS A 280 7.43 4.29 0.37
CA LYS A 280 6.16 4.02 -0.33
C LYS A 280 5.46 5.29 -0.83
N ALA A 281 5.62 6.40 -0.11
CA ALA A 281 5.15 7.73 -0.53
C ALA A 281 6.06 8.40 -1.58
N ALA A 282 7.06 7.69 -2.11
CA ALA A 282 8.00 8.17 -3.12
C ALA A 282 8.73 9.45 -2.69
N GLN A 283 9.05 9.59 -1.40
CA GLN A 283 9.85 10.70 -0.90
C GLN A 283 11.30 10.57 -1.37
N MET A 284 12.04 11.69 -1.48
CA MET A 284 13.45 11.63 -1.82
C MET A 284 14.26 10.91 -0.72
N PRO A 285 15.23 10.04 -1.06
CA PRO A 285 15.78 9.77 -2.40
C PRO A 285 15.02 8.71 -3.22
N PHE A 286 13.94 8.12 -2.71
CA PHE A 286 13.20 7.00 -3.33
C PHE A 286 12.27 7.42 -4.47
N HIS A 287 12.02 8.72 -4.66
CA HIS A 287 11.09 9.27 -5.67
C HIS A 287 11.24 8.73 -7.12
N THR A 288 12.44 8.29 -7.51
CA THR A 288 12.72 7.85 -8.89
C THR A 288 11.93 6.61 -9.30
N TRP A 289 11.46 5.78 -8.37
CA TRP A 289 10.62 4.64 -8.75
C TRP A 289 9.26 5.08 -9.29
N LEU A 290 8.68 6.15 -8.73
CA LEU A 290 7.39 6.67 -9.14
C LEU A 290 7.50 7.38 -10.50
N LEU A 291 8.59 8.10 -10.73
CA LEU A 291 8.90 8.65 -12.06
C LEU A 291 9.04 7.54 -13.11
N GLY A 292 9.72 6.44 -12.74
CA GLY A 292 9.86 5.26 -13.60
C GLY A 292 8.54 4.54 -13.86
N ALA A 293 7.56 4.62 -12.96
CA ALA A 293 6.25 4.01 -13.11
C ALA A 293 5.39 4.63 -14.23
N MET A 294 5.80 5.77 -14.80
CA MET A 294 5.09 6.44 -15.91
C MET A 294 5.18 5.70 -17.26
N VAL A 295 6.01 4.66 -17.34
CA VAL A 295 6.08 3.74 -18.49
C VAL A 295 4.90 2.76 -18.54
N ALA A 296 4.20 2.59 -17.41
CA ALA A 296 3.04 1.72 -17.32
C ALA A 296 1.85 2.23 -18.15
N PRO A 297 0.87 1.36 -18.46
CA PRO A 297 -0.42 1.79 -19.00
C PRO A 297 -1.02 2.94 -18.17
N THR A 298 -1.62 3.94 -18.84
CA THR A 298 -2.12 5.15 -18.16
C THR A 298 -3.07 4.87 -16.98
N PRO A 299 -3.97 3.86 -17.03
CA PRO A 299 -4.79 3.52 -15.87
C PRO A 299 -3.97 3.04 -14.66
N THR A 300 -2.85 2.34 -14.88
CA THR A 300 -1.92 1.95 -13.81
C THR A 300 -1.37 3.18 -13.12
N SER A 301 -0.82 4.13 -13.89
CA SER A 301 -0.25 5.36 -13.32
C SER A 301 -1.32 6.17 -12.58
N ALA A 302 -2.53 6.30 -13.15
CA ALA A 302 -3.64 6.97 -12.46
C ALA A 302 -3.95 6.31 -11.11
N LEU A 303 -4.00 4.98 -11.05
CA LEU A 303 -4.30 4.21 -9.82
C LEU A 303 -3.19 4.40 -8.78
N LEU A 304 -1.93 4.20 -9.17
CA LEU A 304 -0.74 4.37 -8.32
C LEU A 304 -0.65 5.77 -7.72
N HIS A 305 -0.95 6.79 -8.52
CA HIS A 305 -0.81 8.19 -8.12
C HIS A 305 -2.00 8.75 -7.38
N SER A 306 -3.20 8.16 -7.46
CA SER A 306 -4.42 8.82 -6.98
C SER A 306 -5.03 8.14 -5.77
N SER A 307 -5.12 6.82 -5.74
CA SER A 307 -5.92 6.12 -4.74
C SER A 307 -5.21 4.95 -4.06
N THR A 308 -4.02 4.54 -4.51
CA THR A 308 -3.37 3.33 -3.97
C THR A 308 -1.99 3.58 -3.38
N MET A 309 -0.93 3.20 -4.09
CA MET A 309 0.39 2.92 -3.51
C MET A 309 0.97 4.07 -2.70
N VAL A 310 1.05 5.26 -3.29
CA VAL A 310 1.66 6.42 -2.64
C VAL A 310 0.79 6.96 -1.50
N LYS A 311 -0.52 6.69 -1.56
CA LYS A 311 -1.48 7.04 -0.50
C LYS A 311 -1.29 6.15 0.72
N ALA A 312 -0.93 4.87 0.56
CA ALA A 312 -0.60 4.00 1.69
C ALA A 312 0.58 4.56 2.50
N GLY A 313 1.62 5.04 1.81
CA GLY A 313 2.78 5.68 2.43
C GLY A 313 2.40 6.86 3.31
N VAL A 314 1.67 7.81 2.74
CA VAL A 314 1.24 9.02 3.45
C VAL A 314 0.19 8.72 4.53
N PHE A 315 -0.71 7.77 4.30
CA PHE A 315 -1.67 7.31 5.31
C PHE A 315 -0.98 6.81 6.58
N LEU A 316 0.06 5.97 6.43
CA LEU A 316 0.85 5.51 7.57
C LEU A 316 1.52 6.68 8.30
N LEU A 317 2.11 7.63 7.57
CA LEU A 317 2.76 8.81 8.16
C LEU A 317 1.79 9.71 8.92
N ILE A 318 0.60 9.96 8.38
CA ILE A 318 -0.43 10.75 9.07
C ILE A 318 -0.90 10.03 10.33
N LYS A 319 -1.11 8.71 10.28
CA LYS A 319 -1.50 7.94 11.48
C LYS A 319 -0.44 7.97 12.57
N LEU A 320 0.84 8.06 12.19
CA LEU A 320 1.97 8.19 13.11
C LEU A 320 2.16 9.63 13.65
N SER A 321 1.42 10.62 13.15
CA SER A 321 1.63 12.04 13.52
C SER A 321 1.62 12.30 15.04
N PRO A 322 0.74 11.68 15.85
CA PRO A 322 0.75 11.88 17.30
C PRO A 322 2.08 11.46 17.95
N LEU A 323 2.79 10.51 17.36
CA LEU A 323 4.09 10.04 17.85
C LEU A 323 5.23 11.00 17.46
N PHE A 324 5.10 11.76 16.37
CA PHE A 324 6.14 12.72 15.99
C PHE A 324 6.26 13.90 16.97
N LEU A 325 5.19 14.23 17.70
CA LEU A 325 5.25 15.19 18.82
C LEU A 325 6.13 14.70 19.99
N VAL A 326 6.28 13.37 20.13
CA VAL A 326 7.01 12.73 21.23
C VAL A 326 8.41 12.30 20.81
N PHE A 327 8.60 11.92 19.55
CA PHE A 327 9.87 11.39 19.03
C PHE A 327 10.51 12.36 18.02
N PRO A 328 11.34 13.33 18.49
CA PRO A 328 11.88 14.40 17.66
C PRO A 328 12.78 13.90 16.53
N VAL A 329 13.47 12.75 16.69
CA VAL A 329 14.29 12.17 15.61
C VAL A 329 13.41 11.73 14.43
N ALA A 330 12.30 11.05 14.71
CA ALA A 330 11.36 10.62 13.68
C ALA A 330 10.67 11.83 13.04
N SER A 331 10.23 12.80 13.85
CA SER A 331 9.68 14.07 13.37
C SER A 331 10.64 14.79 12.44
N ALA A 332 11.88 15.04 12.87
CA ALA A 332 12.88 15.74 12.08
C ALA A 332 13.15 15.02 10.75
N MET A 333 13.25 13.69 10.77
CA MET A 333 13.41 12.89 9.55
C MET A 333 12.25 13.14 8.58
N VAL A 334 11.00 13.04 9.05
CA VAL A 334 9.79 13.16 8.22
C VAL A 334 9.61 14.59 7.70
N VAL A 335 9.80 15.60 8.56
CA VAL A 335 9.67 17.02 8.19
C VAL A 335 10.74 17.41 7.16
N LEU A 336 12.01 17.07 7.42
CA LEU A 336 13.10 17.46 6.52
C LEU A 336 13.00 16.75 5.17
N VAL A 337 12.74 15.45 5.18
CA VAL A 337 12.62 14.67 3.92
C VAL A 337 11.37 15.11 3.13
N GLY A 338 10.24 15.32 3.80
CA GLY A 338 9.01 15.81 3.17
C GLY A 338 9.17 17.21 2.59
N GLY A 339 9.72 18.14 3.39
CA GLY A 339 9.95 19.52 2.97
C GLY A 339 10.95 19.63 1.83
N PHE A 340 12.05 18.87 1.90
CA PHE A 340 13.02 18.77 0.80
C PHE A 340 12.36 18.21 -0.47
N THR A 341 11.58 17.14 -0.35
CA THR A 341 10.86 16.55 -1.47
C THR A 341 9.88 17.55 -2.09
N PHE A 342 9.10 18.27 -1.28
CA PHE A 342 8.18 19.30 -1.75
C PHE A 342 8.89 20.39 -2.53
N LEU A 343 9.95 20.98 -1.97
CA LEU A 343 10.69 22.07 -2.59
C LEU A 343 11.29 21.64 -3.93
N PHE A 344 12.09 20.57 -3.92
CA PHE A 344 12.84 20.17 -5.11
C PHE A 344 11.94 19.57 -6.19
N CYS A 345 10.91 18.77 -5.85
CA CYS A 345 9.99 18.27 -6.86
C CYS A 345 9.11 19.37 -7.45
N SER A 346 8.77 20.41 -6.70
CA SER A 346 8.07 21.58 -7.25
C SER A 346 8.93 22.33 -8.26
N LEU A 347 10.21 22.56 -7.94
CA LEU A 347 11.17 23.19 -8.87
C LEU A 347 11.40 22.33 -10.12
N LEU A 348 11.53 21.01 -9.95
CA LEU A 348 11.70 20.08 -11.08
C LEU A 348 10.46 19.97 -11.95
N ALA A 349 9.25 20.09 -11.39
CA ALA A 349 8.00 20.05 -12.16
C ALA A 349 7.94 21.18 -13.18
N ILE A 350 8.40 22.39 -12.81
CA ILE A 350 8.41 23.58 -13.68
C ILE A 350 9.35 23.40 -14.88
N SER A 351 10.43 22.63 -14.73
CA SER A 351 11.42 22.41 -15.80
C SER A 351 11.07 21.24 -16.73
N GLN A 352 10.01 20.48 -16.46
CA GLN A 352 9.62 19.36 -17.32
C GLN A 352 8.75 19.81 -18.51
N SER A 353 9.10 19.36 -19.72
CA SER A 353 8.25 19.54 -20.91
C SER A 353 7.23 18.42 -21.14
N ASN A 354 7.42 17.24 -20.51
CA ASN A 354 6.54 16.10 -20.67
C ASN A 354 5.41 16.11 -19.62
N ALA A 355 4.16 16.17 -20.08
CA ALA A 355 2.99 16.25 -19.20
C ALA A 355 2.89 15.12 -18.15
N LYS A 356 3.23 13.87 -18.51
CA LYS A 356 3.24 12.76 -17.53
C LYS A 356 4.28 12.96 -16.44
N ARG A 357 5.46 13.47 -16.80
CA ARG A 357 6.52 13.77 -15.83
C ARG A 357 6.16 14.97 -14.95
N VAL A 358 5.56 16.03 -15.52
CA VAL A 358 5.02 17.17 -14.75
C VAL A 358 4.04 16.68 -13.68
N LEU A 359 3.07 15.84 -14.08
CA LEU A 359 2.10 15.25 -13.14
C LEU A 359 2.76 14.36 -12.09
N ALA A 360 3.78 13.59 -12.46
CA ALA A 360 4.54 12.76 -11.53
C ALA A 360 5.23 13.62 -10.46
N TYR A 361 5.99 14.64 -10.87
CA TYR A 361 6.68 15.53 -9.94
C TYR A 361 5.71 16.35 -9.08
N SER A 362 4.61 16.84 -9.66
CA SER A 362 3.56 17.52 -8.90
C SER A 362 2.94 16.60 -7.84
N THR A 363 2.71 15.33 -8.18
CA THR A 363 2.24 14.34 -7.19
C THR A 363 3.25 14.16 -6.07
N ILE A 364 4.53 13.95 -6.41
CA ILE A 364 5.60 13.74 -5.41
C ILE A 364 5.75 14.97 -4.51
N ALA A 365 5.67 16.17 -5.09
CA ALA A 365 5.72 17.41 -4.33
C ALA A 365 4.56 17.50 -3.33
N ASN A 366 3.31 17.29 -3.77
CA ASN A 366 2.14 17.33 -2.89
C ASN A 366 2.21 16.26 -1.80
N LEU A 367 2.70 15.05 -2.11
CA LEU A 367 2.94 14.02 -1.10
C LEU A 367 4.01 14.47 -0.11
N GLY A 368 5.09 15.11 -0.57
CA GLY A 368 6.12 15.69 0.28
C GLY A 368 5.60 16.76 1.23
N LEU A 369 4.67 17.60 0.76
CA LEU A 369 3.99 18.57 1.61
C LEU A 369 3.18 17.87 2.71
N ILE A 370 2.37 16.87 2.35
CA ILE A 370 1.57 16.12 3.33
C ILE A 370 2.49 15.38 4.32
N THR A 371 3.57 14.78 3.84
CA THR A 371 4.60 14.13 4.67
C THR A 371 5.20 15.14 5.65
N ALA A 372 5.59 16.33 5.19
CA ALA A 372 6.15 17.35 6.06
C ALA A 372 5.15 17.80 7.13
N CYS A 373 3.90 18.06 6.74
CA CYS A 373 2.83 18.42 7.68
C CYS A 373 2.58 17.32 8.71
N ALA A 374 2.53 16.05 8.28
CA ALA A 374 2.40 14.93 9.20
C ALA A 374 3.56 14.89 10.21
N GLY A 375 4.79 15.13 9.76
CA GLY A 375 5.99 15.14 10.61
C GLY A 375 6.01 16.21 11.70
N VAL A 376 5.27 17.32 11.51
CA VAL A 376 5.17 18.39 12.53
C VAL A 376 4.36 17.91 13.75
N GLY A 377 3.44 16.96 13.56
CA GLY A 377 2.59 16.38 14.60
C GLY A 377 1.13 16.73 14.44
#